data_AF-A4H999-F1
#
_entry.id   AF-A4H999-F1
#
_cell.length_a   1.000
_cell.length_b   1.000
_cell.length_c   1.000
_cell.angle_alpha   90.00
_cell.angle_beta   90.00
_cell.angle_gamma   90.00
#
_symmetry.space_group_name_H-M   'P 1'
#
loop_
_entity.id
_entity.type
_entity.pdbx_description
1 polymer ?
#
loop_
_entity_poly.entity_id
_entity_poly.type
_entity_poly.pdbx_seq_one_letter_code
_entity_poly.pdbx_strand_id
1 'polypeptide(L)'
;GLRLTLHVKSEDDLKRDVLKSETATLIIPEVHLELSPGTLGGFFSSVEGTISQVRDQLNSLPQAAFAVGDSADDNSKTLLQFVKELDELLALKMEFTFILDDPLGNVYIQNPRAHLPPPDDADPKLESEEYIRTEEQDEELGISAMCRNEQHADVAEVEDPEQENRE
;
A
#
# COMPACT_ATOMS: atom_id res chain seq x y z
N GLY A 1 9.51 4.48 4.53
CA GLY A 1 8.47 3.54 4.14
C GLY A 1 9.06 2.22 3.75
N LEU A 2 8.17 1.27 3.48
CA LEU A 2 8.49 -0.05 2.97
C LEU A 2 7.68 -0.27 1.70
N ARG A 3 8.37 -0.68 0.65
CA ARG A 3 7.77 -1.13 -0.60
C ARG A 3 8.02 -2.61 -0.78
N LEU A 4 6.96 -3.38 -0.96
CA LEU A 4 7.00 -4.81 -1.25
C LEU A 4 6.51 -5.03 -2.68
N THR A 5 7.32 -5.69 -3.49
CA THR A 5 7.00 -6.03 -4.88
C THR A 5 6.96 -7.54 -5.02
N LEU A 6 5.78 -8.09 -5.31
CA LEU A 6 5.58 -9.52 -5.55
C LEU A 6 5.31 -9.78 -7.03
N HIS A 7 6.11 -10.65 -7.65
CA HIS A 7 5.84 -11.17 -8.99
C HIS A 7 4.96 -12.42 -8.93
N VAL A 8 3.70 -12.28 -9.33
CA VAL A 8 2.71 -13.35 -9.27
C VAL A 8 2.78 -14.17 -10.57
N LYS A 9 3.20 -15.44 -10.46
CA LYS A 9 3.37 -16.34 -11.62
C LYS A 9 2.64 -17.67 -11.50
N SER A 10 2.12 -17.98 -10.31
CA SER A 10 1.51 -19.28 -10.01
C SER A 10 0.36 -19.14 -9.01
N GLU A 11 -0.51 -20.14 -8.96
CA GLU A 11 -1.65 -20.16 -8.02
C GLU A 11 -1.20 -20.11 -6.56
N ASP A 12 -0.02 -20.64 -6.23
CA ASP A 12 0.51 -20.55 -4.87
C ASP A 12 0.88 -19.10 -4.49
N ASP A 13 1.24 -18.26 -5.47
CA ASP A 13 1.51 -16.85 -5.22
C ASP A 13 0.21 -16.08 -4.92
N LEU A 14 -0.91 -16.47 -5.55
CA LEU A 14 -2.23 -15.91 -5.27
C LEU A 14 -2.73 -16.19 -3.85
N LYS A 15 -2.30 -17.31 -3.26
CA LYS A 15 -2.71 -17.76 -1.92
C LYS A 15 -1.88 -17.16 -0.79
N ARG A 16 -0.82 -16.41 -1.10
CA ARG A 16 0.03 -15.77 -0.09
C ARG A 16 -0.78 -14.82 0.76
N ASP A 17 -0.59 -14.91 2.07
CA ASP A 17 -1.19 -13.97 3.01
C ASP A 17 -0.61 -12.56 2.80
N VAL A 18 -1.50 -11.56 2.88
CA VAL A 18 -1.22 -10.15 2.66
C VAL A 18 -1.83 -9.33 3.80
N LEU A 19 -1.02 -8.44 4.38
CA LEU A 19 -1.49 -7.36 5.25
C LEU A 19 -1.30 -6.04 4.53
N LYS A 20 -2.40 -5.35 4.26
CA LYS A 20 -2.40 -3.97 3.77
C LYS A 20 -2.75 -3.06 4.95
N SER A 21 -1.92 -2.04 5.23
CA SER A 21 -2.29 -0.97 6.17
C SER A 21 -3.24 0.04 5.53
N GLU A 22 -3.82 0.90 6.35
CA GLU A 22 -4.65 2.00 5.85
C GLU A 22 -3.83 3.02 5.03
N THR A 23 -2.58 3.27 5.41
CA THR A 23 -1.67 4.22 4.73
C THR A 23 -0.99 3.65 3.49
N ALA A 24 -1.14 2.34 3.23
CA ALA A 24 -0.54 1.68 2.09
C ALA A 24 -1.29 1.94 0.78
N THR A 25 -0.51 2.17 -0.27
CA THR A 25 -0.94 2.15 -1.67
C THR A 25 -0.80 0.74 -2.23
N LEU A 26 -1.83 0.25 -2.93
CA LEU A 26 -1.77 -0.99 -3.69
C LEU A 26 -1.68 -0.68 -5.18
N ILE A 27 -0.72 -1.27 -5.90
CA ILE A 27 -0.51 -1.03 -7.33
C ILE A 27 -0.40 -2.36 -8.06
N ILE A 28 -1.16 -2.49 -9.16
CA ILE A 28 -0.98 -3.53 -10.17
C ILE A 28 -0.79 -2.85 -11.54
N PRO A 29 0.47 -2.64 -11.97
CA PRO A 29 0.78 -1.84 -13.16
C PRO A 29 0.14 -2.39 -14.44
N GLU A 30 0.04 -3.71 -14.58
CA GLU A 30 -0.39 -4.37 -15.81
C GLU A 30 -1.86 -4.11 -16.17
N VAL A 31 -2.71 -3.83 -15.18
CA VAL A 31 -4.11 -3.45 -15.39
C VAL A 31 -4.36 -1.97 -15.07
N HIS A 32 -3.32 -1.21 -14.73
CA HIS A 32 -3.41 0.17 -14.25
C HIS A 32 -4.33 0.31 -13.02
N LEU A 33 -4.27 -0.66 -12.11
CA LEU A 33 -4.93 -0.55 -10.82
C LEU A 33 -4.02 0.19 -9.84
N GLU A 34 -4.56 1.24 -9.22
CA GLU A 34 -3.94 1.92 -8.10
C GLU A 34 -5.02 2.20 -7.05
N LEU A 35 -4.78 1.76 -5.82
CA LEU A 35 -5.61 2.10 -4.66
C LEU A 35 -4.81 3.02 -3.76
N SER A 36 -5.25 4.28 -3.68
CA SER A 36 -4.63 5.28 -2.82
C SER A 36 -4.85 4.97 -1.32
N PRO A 37 -4.03 5.53 -0.43
CA PRO A 37 -4.21 5.40 1.02
C PRO A 37 -5.64 5.70 1.48
N GLY A 38 -6.12 5.00 2.50
CA GLY A 38 -7.50 5.05 3.01
C GLY A 38 -8.50 4.19 2.20
N THR A 39 -8.19 3.85 0.95
CA THR A 39 -9.06 3.00 0.11
C THR A 39 -9.11 1.58 0.65
N LEU A 40 -10.34 1.06 0.88
CA LEU A 40 -10.62 -0.24 1.51
C LEU A 40 -10.08 -0.43 2.94
N GLY A 41 -9.54 0.64 3.55
CA GLY A 41 -8.94 0.58 4.88
C GLY A 41 -7.73 -0.35 4.98
N GLY A 42 -7.38 -0.72 6.21
CA GLY A 42 -6.40 -1.78 6.49
C GLY A 42 -7.09 -3.13 6.70
N PHE A 43 -6.52 -4.19 6.11
CA PHE A 43 -7.09 -5.54 6.21
C PHE A 43 -6.03 -6.62 6.02
N PHE A 44 -6.38 -7.83 6.46
CA PHE A 44 -5.61 -9.04 6.25
C PHE A 44 -6.39 -9.99 5.34
N SER A 45 -5.76 -10.45 4.26
CA SER A 45 -6.38 -11.29 3.23
C SER A 45 -5.28 -12.10 2.52
N SER A 46 -5.58 -12.65 1.34
CA SER A 46 -4.57 -13.15 0.40
C SER A 46 -4.41 -12.21 -0.80
N VAL A 47 -3.43 -12.46 -1.67
CA VAL A 47 -3.30 -11.73 -2.95
C VAL A 47 -4.58 -11.88 -3.79
N GLU A 48 -5.10 -13.10 -3.92
CA GLU A 48 -6.37 -13.39 -4.60
C GLU A 48 -7.57 -12.68 -3.93
N GLY A 49 -7.65 -12.76 -2.60
CA GLY A 49 -8.73 -12.16 -1.84
C GLY A 49 -8.74 -10.64 -1.96
N THR A 50 -7.56 -10.03 -2.01
CA THR A 50 -7.39 -8.59 -2.24
C THR A 50 -7.94 -8.17 -3.60
N ILE A 51 -7.54 -8.86 -4.68
CA ILE A 51 -8.02 -8.56 -6.04
C ILE A 51 -9.53 -8.81 -6.16
N SER A 52 -10.02 -9.89 -5.55
CA SER A 52 -11.46 -10.22 -5.51
C SER A 52 -12.26 -9.14 -4.80
N GLN A 53 -11.77 -8.62 -3.68
CA GLN A 53 -12.44 -7.55 -2.94
C GLN A 53 -12.52 -6.25 -3.77
N VAL A 54 -11.45 -5.90 -4.48
CA VAL A 54 -11.46 -4.75 -5.41
C VAL A 54 -12.49 -4.95 -6.51
N ARG A 55 -12.49 -6.12 -7.15
CA ARG A 55 -13.46 -6.47 -8.19
C ARG A 55 -14.90 -6.36 -7.69
N ASP A 56 -15.19 -6.91 -6.52
CA ASP A 56 -16.53 -6.93 -5.96
C ASP A 56 -17.02 -5.52 -5.57
N GLN A 57 -16.12 -4.68 -5.05
CA GLN A 57 -16.38 -3.26 -4.80
C GLN A 57 -16.74 -2.53 -6.09
N LEU A 58 -15.99 -2.72 -7.17
CA LEU A 58 -16.27 -2.09 -8.46
C LEU A 58 -17.58 -2.58 -9.07
N ASN A 59 -17.90 -3.87 -8.95
CA ASN A 59 -19.19 -4.43 -9.39
C ASN A 59 -20.39 -3.90 -8.60
N SER A 60 -20.19 -3.48 -7.35
CA SER A 60 -21.25 -2.90 -6.51
C SER A 60 -21.58 -1.45 -6.87
N LEU A 61 -20.70 -0.75 -7.60
CA LEU A 61 -20.92 0.62 -8.02
C LEU A 61 -22.00 0.68 -9.12
N PRO A 62 -22.92 1.66 -9.08
CA PRO A 62 -23.93 1.80 -10.13
C PRO A 62 -23.26 2.06 -11.48
N GLN A 63 -23.41 1.15 -12.46
CA GLN A 63 -22.89 1.34 -13.83
C GLN A 63 -23.33 2.68 -14.44
N ALA A 64 -24.51 3.19 -14.05
CA ALA A 64 -25.06 4.45 -14.51
C ALA A 64 -24.27 5.70 -14.06
N ALA A 65 -23.50 5.61 -12.96
CA ALA A 65 -22.71 6.74 -12.47
C ALA A 65 -21.46 7.02 -13.32
N PHE A 66 -20.94 6.01 -14.03
CA PHE A 66 -19.77 6.14 -14.90
C PHE A 66 -20.12 6.43 -16.37
N ALA A 67 -21.39 6.28 -16.76
CA ALA A 67 -21.87 6.52 -18.13
C ALA A 67 -22.41 7.95 -18.36
N VAL A 68 -22.41 8.81 -17.33
CA VAL A 68 -23.01 10.16 -17.37
C VAL A 68 -21.91 11.21 -17.21
N GLY A 69 -21.10 11.34 -18.25
CA GLY A 69 -20.20 12.48 -18.42
C GLY A 69 -20.14 12.85 -19.89
N ASP A 70 -20.49 14.09 -20.23
CA ASP A 70 -20.51 14.61 -21.61
C ASP A 70 -19.10 14.71 -22.26
N SER A 71 -18.06 14.20 -21.58
CA SER A 71 -16.67 14.12 -22.04
C SER A 71 -16.13 12.69 -22.05
N ALA A 72 -17.00 11.67 -22.03
CA ALA A 72 -16.58 10.29 -22.21
C ALA A 72 -15.99 10.10 -23.60
N ASP A 73 -14.66 10.18 -23.70
CA ASP A 73 -13.92 9.74 -24.87
C ASP A 73 -14.28 8.26 -25.12
N ASP A 74 -14.56 7.94 -26.39
CA ASP A 74 -14.83 6.57 -26.90
C ASP A 74 -13.70 5.56 -26.58
N ASN A 75 -12.56 6.06 -26.08
CA ASN A 75 -11.34 5.32 -25.79
C ASN A 75 -11.10 5.10 -24.27
N SER A 76 -12.02 5.54 -23.40
CA SER A 76 -11.95 5.29 -21.96
C SER A 76 -12.32 3.84 -21.64
N LYS A 77 -11.45 3.12 -20.91
CA LYS A 77 -11.75 1.75 -20.46
C LYS A 77 -13.04 1.78 -19.64
N THR A 78 -14.05 1.05 -20.09
CA THR A 78 -15.28 0.92 -19.32
C THR A 78 -15.01 0.16 -18.02
N LEU A 79 -15.77 0.44 -16.96
CA LEU A 79 -15.68 -0.29 -15.68
C LEU A 79 -15.81 -1.80 -15.90
N LEU A 80 -16.64 -2.23 -16.85
CA LEU A 80 -16.81 -3.64 -17.22
C LEU A 80 -15.53 -4.26 -17.77
N GLN A 81 -14.77 -3.52 -18.58
CA GLN A 81 -13.50 -3.99 -19.12
C GLN A 81 -12.45 -4.12 -18.01
N PHE A 82 -12.43 -3.20 -17.06
CA PHE A 82 -11.54 -3.26 -15.91
C PHE A 82 -11.85 -4.46 -14.99
N VAL A 83 -13.13 -4.69 -14.68
CA VAL A 83 -13.57 -5.87 -13.92
C VAL A 83 -13.13 -7.17 -14.62
N LYS A 84 -13.26 -7.22 -15.95
CA LYS A 84 -12.81 -8.36 -16.74
C LYS A 84 -11.29 -8.56 -16.63
N GLU A 85 -10.50 -7.50 -16.69
CA GLU A 85 -9.04 -7.58 -16.50
C GLU A 85 -8.70 -8.13 -15.10
N LEU A 86 -9.41 -7.73 -14.04
CA LEU A 86 -9.24 -8.31 -12.71
C LEU A 86 -9.58 -9.81 -12.66
N ASP A 87 -10.63 -10.25 -13.35
CA ASP A 87 -10.95 -11.68 -13.47
C ASP A 87 -9.86 -12.45 -14.25
N GLU A 88 -9.21 -11.82 -15.23
CA GLU A 88 -8.09 -12.42 -15.97
C GLU A 88 -6.83 -12.57 -15.08
N LEU A 89 -6.59 -11.62 -14.16
CA LEU A 89 -5.54 -11.75 -13.14
C LEU A 89 -5.83 -12.89 -12.15
N LEU A 90 -7.07 -12.98 -11.64
CA LEU A 90 -7.49 -14.05 -10.73
C LEU A 90 -7.38 -15.44 -11.37
N ALA A 91 -7.64 -15.53 -12.67
CA ALA A 91 -7.48 -16.75 -13.45
C ALA A 91 -6.04 -17.04 -13.90
N LEU A 92 -5.06 -16.21 -13.52
CA LEU A 92 -3.65 -16.28 -13.94
C LEU A 92 -3.47 -16.44 -15.46
N LYS A 93 -4.30 -15.75 -16.26
CA LYS A 93 -4.11 -15.73 -17.72
C LYS A 93 -2.90 -14.90 -18.13
N MET A 94 -2.43 -14.05 -17.23
CA MET A 94 -1.20 -13.27 -17.37
C MET A 94 -0.47 -13.20 -16.03
N GLU A 95 0.85 -13.23 -16.07
CA GLU A 95 1.68 -12.87 -14.92
C GLU A 95 1.56 -11.36 -14.66
N PHE A 96 1.61 -10.96 -13.39
CA PHE A 96 1.48 -9.56 -13.00
C PHE A 96 2.31 -9.23 -11.76
N THR A 97 2.45 -7.94 -11.50
CA THR A 97 3.23 -7.41 -10.39
C THR A 97 2.28 -6.83 -9.36
N PHE A 98 2.35 -7.33 -8.13
CA PHE A 98 1.55 -6.88 -7.00
C PHE A 98 2.45 -6.07 -6.06
N ILE A 99 2.19 -4.77 -5.95
CA ILE A 99 3.04 -3.85 -5.20
C ILE A 99 2.26 -3.25 -4.04
N LEU A 100 2.82 -3.35 -2.83
CA LEU A 100 2.37 -2.61 -1.66
C LEU A 100 3.43 -1.57 -1.30
N ASP A 101 3.03 -0.31 -1.25
CA ASP A 101 3.90 0.79 -0.86
C ASP A 101 3.29 1.53 0.33
N ASP A 102 3.93 1.43 1.49
CA ASP A 102 3.48 2.09 2.71
C ASP A 102 4.57 3.02 3.28
N PRO A 103 4.31 4.34 3.34
CA PRO A 103 5.19 5.30 4.00
C PRO A 103 5.51 4.92 5.46
N LEU A 104 4.57 4.33 6.20
CA LEU A 104 4.75 3.88 7.58
C LEU A 104 5.36 2.48 7.70
N GLY A 105 5.43 1.73 6.60
CA GLY A 105 6.01 0.39 6.55
C GLY A 105 5.20 -0.71 7.23
N ASN A 106 3.90 -0.49 7.46
CA ASN A 106 3.00 -1.45 8.12
C ASN A 106 2.34 -2.42 7.11
N VAL A 107 3.12 -2.95 6.18
CA VAL A 107 2.67 -3.90 5.15
C VAL A 107 3.41 -5.22 5.24
N TYR A 108 2.76 -6.30 4.80
CA TYR A 108 3.35 -7.63 4.81
C TYR A 108 2.84 -8.48 3.65
N ILE A 109 3.73 -9.26 3.05
CA ILE A 109 3.43 -10.33 2.09
C ILE A 109 4.14 -11.58 2.57
N GLN A 110 3.43 -12.71 2.63
CA GLN A 110 3.98 -13.96 3.08
C GLN A 110 5.12 -14.46 2.20
N ASN A 111 6.26 -14.74 2.83
CA ASN A 111 7.36 -15.49 2.24
C ASN A 111 7.22 -16.98 2.61
N PRO A 112 6.88 -17.88 1.66
CA PRO A 112 6.73 -19.31 1.94
C PRO A 112 8.05 -20.00 2.30
N ARG A 113 9.20 -19.43 1.93
CA ARG A 113 10.53 -19.97 2.19
C ARG A 113 11.12 -19.54 3.53
N ALA A 114 10.45 -18.66 4.29
CA ALA A 114 10.96 -18.10 5.55
C ALA A 114 11.32 -19.15 6.63
N HIS A 115 10.88 -20.40 6.49
CA HIS A 115 11.22 -21.51 7.40
C HIS A 115 12.55 -22.22 7.08
N LEU A 116 13.15 -21.93 5.92
CA LEU A 116 14.41 -22.51 5.48
C LEU A 116 15.61 -21.77 6.13
N PRO A 117 16.80 -22.38 6.19
CA PRO A 117 18.00 -21.68 6.67
C PRO A 117 18.55 -20.71 5.60
N PRO A 118 19.21 -19.61 6.00
CA PRO A 118 19.90 -18.74 5.05
C PRO A 118 20.99 -19.48 4.25
N PRO A 119 21.12 -19.25 2.93
CA PRO A 119 20.45 -18.23 2.12
C PRO A 119 19.15 -18.68 1.41
N ASP A 120 18.69 -19.91 1.67
CA ASP A 120 17.54 -20.52 0.96
C ASP A 120 16.18 -19.97 1.44
N ASP A 121 16.18 -19.15 2.49
CA ASP A 121 15.03 -18.46 3.06
C ASP A 121 14.55 -17.26 2.22
N ALA A 122 15.41 -16.74 1.35
CA ALA A 122 15.08 -15.65 0.46
C ALA A 122 14.04 -16.06 -0.60
N ASP A 123 13.05 -15.21 -0.84
CA ASP A 123 12.08 -15.42 -1.90
C ASP A 123 12.50 -14.69 -3.19
N PRO A 124 12.82 -15.40 -4.28
CA PRO A 124 13.19 -14.80 -5.55
C PRO A 124 12.05 -14.04 -6.24
N LYS A 125 10.79 -14.16 -5.78
CA LYS A 125 9.63 -13.46 -6.35
C LYS A 125 9.18 -12.25 -5.54
N LEU A 126 9.69 -12.08 -4.32
CA LEU A 126 9.29 -11.01 -3.40
C LEU A 126 10.49 -10.12 -3.11
N GLU A 127 10.40 -8.87 -3.53
CA GLU A 127 11.42 -7.85 -3.31
C GLU A 127 10.93 -6.89 -2.22
N SER A 128 11.84 -6.49 -1.34
CA SER A 128 11.58 -5.54 -0.25
C SER A 128 12.53 -4.36 -0.34
N GLU A 129 11.99 -3.15 -0.44
CA GLU A 129 12.74 -1.91 -0.53
C GLU A 129 12.34 -0.97 0.61
N GLU A 130 13.28 -0.72 1.52
CA GLU A 130 13.11 0.32 2.54
C GLU A 130 13.57 1.67 1.99
N TYR A 131 12.79 2.72 2.25
CA TYR A 131 13.09 4.07 1.78
C TYR A 131 12.86 5.12 2.86
N ILE A 132 13.52 6.26 2.72
CA ILE A 132 13.31 7.43 3.58
C ILE A 132 12.07 8.17 3.06
N ARG A 133 11.12 8.46 3.95
CA ARG A 133 9.90 9.21 3.62
C ARG A 133 10.26 10.59 3.07
N THR A 134 9.46 11.08 2.13
CA THR A 134 9.56 12.45 1.63
C THR A 134 8.94 13.43 2.65
N GLU A 135 9.29 14.72 2.55
CA GLU A 135 8.72 15.75 3.43
C GLU A 135 7.19 15.82 3.30
N GLU A 136 6.65 15.69 2.09
CA GLU A 136 5.22 15.66 1.82
C GLU A 136 4.53 14.49 2.53
N GLN A 137 5.12 13.28 2.45
CA GLN A 137 4.61 12.12 3.19
C GLN A 137 4.62 12.35 4.71
N ASP A 138 5.66 12.98 5.24
CA ASP A 138 5.74 13.28 6.67
C ASP A 138 4.74 14.35 7.12
N GLU A 139 4.43 15.32 6.26
CA GLU A 139 3.39 16.32 6.48
C GLU A 139 2.00 15.70 6.47
N GLU A 140 1.67 14.87 5.47
CA GLU A 140 0.38 14.16 5.37
C GLU A 140 0.14 13.24 6.56
N LEU A 141 1.18 12.58 7.04
CA LEU A 141 1.12 11.71 8.23
C LEU A 141 1.13 12.50 9.55
N GLY A 142 1.31 13.82 9.50
CA GLY A 142 1.39 14.68 10.69
C GLY A 142 2.68 14.54 11.50
N ILE A 143 3.67 13.82 10.98
CA ILE A 143 4.95 13.54 11.65
C ILE A 143 5.80 14.80 11.74
N SER A 144 5.80 15.62 10.68
CA SER A 144 6.48 16.93 10.66
C SER A 144 6.04 17.85 11.80
N ALA A 145 4.75 17.80 12.18
CA ALA A 145 4.22 18.59 13.29
C ALA A 145 4.62 18.02 14.66
N MET A 146 4.66 16.69 14.80
CA MET A 146 5.09 16.04 16.04
C MET A 146 6.57 16.32 16.35
N CYS A 147 7.47 16.14 15.38
CA CYS A 147 8.90 16.41 15.57
C CYS A 147 9.19 17.88 15.91
N ARG A 148 8.40 18.82 15.37
CA ARG A 148 8.52 20.25 15.72
C ARG A 148 8.11 20.52 17.17
N ASN A 149 7.08 19.83 17.67
CA ASN A 149 6.62 19.98 19.05
C ASN A 149 7.60 19.36 20.06
N GLU A 150 8.24 18.23 19.73
CA GLU A 150 9.28 17.62 20.57
C GLU A 150 10.48 18.56 20.74
N GLN A 151 10.93 19.20 19.66
CA GLN A 151 12.00 20.21 19.73
C GLN A 151 11.62 21.41 20.59
N HIS A 152 10.35 21.81 20.65
CA HIS A 152 9.89 22.86 21.54
C HIS A 152 9.78 22.43 23.01
N ALA A 153 9.49 21.15 23.27
CA ALA A 153 9.45 20.59 24.63
C ALA A 153 10.86 20.49 25.24
N ASP A 154 11.85 20.04 24.47
CA ASP A 154 13.24 19.94 24.92
C ASP A 154 13.87 21.32 25.21
N VAL A 155 13.42 22.39 24.53
CA VAL A 155 13.91 23.75 24.80
C VAL A 155 13.25 24.35 26.05
N ALA A 156 12.02 23.95 26.35
CA ALA A 156 11.27 24.44 27.52
C ALA A 156 11.73 23.80 28.85
N GLU A 157 12.34 22.61 28.82
CA GLU A 157 12.86 21.94 30.01
C GLU A 157 14.29 22.36 30.41
N VAL A 158 14.98 23.17 29.59
CA VAL A 158 16.37 23.60 29.84
C VAL A 158 16.47 24.97 30.55
N GLU A 159 15.36 25.67 30.78
CA GLU A 159 15.34 26.89 31.60
C GLU A 159 15.08 26.56 33.08
N ASP A 160 16.12 26.07 33.77
CA ASP A 160 16.16 25.99 35.24
C ASP A 160 16.57 27.37 35.81
N PRO A 161 15.72 28.07 36.59
CA PRO A 161 16.07 29.36 37.18
C PRO A 161 16.88 29.16 38.47
N GLU A 162 18.02 28.48 38.40
CA GLU A 162 19.02 28.47 39.48
C GLU A 162 20.18 29.40 39.14
N GLN A 163 19.92 30.71 39.15
CA GLN A 163 20.96 31.72 39.47
C GLN A 163 20.36 33.12 39.63
N GLU A 164 19.92 33.46 40.84
CA GLU A 164 20.06 34.84 41.33
C GLU A 164 20.32 34.86 42.85
N ASN A 165 21.61 34.93 43.19
CA ASN A 165 22.26 35.54 44.37
C ASN A 165 21.44 35.61 45.69
N ARG A 166 21.83 34.92 46.77
CA ARG A 166 23.03 35.21 47.59
C ARG A 166 23.45 36.69 47.51
N GLU A 167 22.84 37.53 48.34
CA GLU A 167 23.49 38.44 49.30
C GLU A 167 22.46 39.10 50.22
#